data_AF-A0A4T0UX57-F1
#
_entry.id   AF-A0A4T0UX57-F1
#
_cell.length_a   1.000
_cell.length_b   1.000
_cell.length_c   1.000
_cell.angle_alpha   90.00
_cell.angle_beta   90.00
_cell.angle_gamma   90.00
#
_symmetry.space_group_name_H-M   'P 1'
#
loop_
_entity.id
_entity.type
_entity.pdbx_description
1 polymer ?
#
loop_
_entity_poly.entity_id
_entity_poly.type
_entity_poly.pdbx_seq_one_letter_code
_entity_poly.pdbx_strand_id
1 'polypeptide(L)' 'MAQIVSVVRAGGLVTITLENAAALHYPLALLPTLAAASAEQFDNYRACSRRIHWDQIGFSLLFAALPRQGQASPGW' A
#
# COMPACT_ATOMS: atom_id res chain seq x y z
N MET A 1 13.57 -5.20 6.93
CA MET A 1 12.09 -5.27 6.86
C MET A 1 11.65 -4.10 6.01
N ALA A 2 10.68 -4.25 5.10
CA ALA A 2 10.13 -3.08 4.40
C ALA A 2 9.06 -2.48 5.30
N GLN A 3 9.32 -1.32 5.90
CA GLN A 3 8.34 -0.60 6.70
C GLN A 3 7.56 0.36 5.81
N ILE A 4 6.26 0.49 6.05
CA ILE A 4 5.40 1.46 5.36
C ILE A 4 5.66 2.84 5.97
N VAL A 5 5.98 3.80 5.12
CA VAL A 5 6.23 5.20 5.52
C VAL A 5 4.98 6.05 5.29
N SER A 6 4.30 5.87 4.15
CA SER A 6 3.10 6.63 3.84
C SER A 6 2.18 5.89 2.87
N VAL A 7 0.91 6.25 2.92
CA VAL A 7 -0.13 5.79 2.00
C VAL A 7 -0.91 7.02 1.53
N VAL A 8 -0.97 7.25 0.22
CA VAL A 8 -1.58 8.44 -0.38
C VAL A 8 -2.57 8.03 -1.45
N ARG A 9 -3.73 8.68 -1.50
CA ARG A 9 -4.74 8.50 -2.55
C ARG A 9 -4.84 9.77 -3.41
N ALA A 10 -4.41 9.68 -4.66
CA ALA A 10 -4.46 10.80 -5.61
C ALA A 10 -4.56 10.29 -7.05
N GLY A 11 -5.25 11.05 -7.92
CA GLY A 11 -5.28 10.77 -9.36
C GLY A 11 -5.77 9.37 -9.74
N GLY A 12 -6.69 8.78 -8.97
CA GLY A 12 -7.20 7.42 -9.22
C GLY A 12 -6.25 6.29 -8.79
N LEU A 13 -5.19 6.60 -8.05
CA LEU A 13 -4.24 5.63 -7.51
C LEU A 13 -4.16 5.70 -5.98
N VAL A 14 -3.85 4.56 -5.37
CA VAL A 14 -3.31 4.46 -4.01
C VAL A 14 -1.82 4.17 -4.13
N THR A 15 -1.00 5.08 -3.62
CA THR A 15 0.46 4.95 -3.59
C THR A 15 0.91 4.62 -2.17
N ILE A 16 1.66 3.55 -2.00
CA ILE A 16 2.25 3.14 -0.73
C ILE A 16 3.76 3.34 -0.83
N THR A 17 4.30 4.24 -0.01
CA THR A 17 5.74 4.48 0.07
C THR A 17 6.33 3.62 1.17
N LEU A 18 7.39 2.90 0.84
CA LEU A 18 8.16 2.08 1.77
C LEU A 18 9.43 2.81 2.22
N GLU A 19 10.00 2.38 3.34
CA GLU A 19 11.21 2.97 3.94
C GLU A 19 12.42 3.00 3.00
N ASN A 20 12.51 2.03 2.08
CA ASN A 20 13.56 1.97 1.06
C ASN A 20 13.28 2.88 -0.15
N ALA A 21 12.42 3.89 0.01
CA ALA A 21 11.95 4.79 -1.04
C ALA A 21 11.24 4.10 -2.23
N ALA A 22 10.94 2.81 -2.13
CA ALA A 22 10.15 2.13 -3.15
C ALA A 22 8.67 2.49 -3.00
N ALA A 23 8.00 2.68 -4.14
CA ALA A 23 6.57 2.99 -4.19
C ALA A 23 5.80 1.84 -4.85
N LEU A 24 4.70 1.43 -4.22
CA LEU A 24 3.72 0.53 -4.81
C LEU A 24 2.51 1.35 -5.25
N HIS A 25 2.06 1.14 -6.49
CA HIS A 25 0.92 1.85 -7.05
C HIS A 25 -0.22 0.88 -7.32
N TYR A 26 -1.38 1.17 -6.73
CA TYR A 26 -2.60 0.39 -6.92
C TYR A 26 -3.69 1.26 -7.55
N PRO A 27 -4.30 0.83 -8.67
CA PRO A 27 -5.47 1.49 -9.21
C PRO A 27 -6.65 1.44 -8.24
N LEU A 28 -7.25 2.61 -7.94
CA LEU A 28 -8.47 2.71 -7.13
C LEU A 28 -9.64 1.91 -7.72
N ALA A 29 -9.67 1.75 -9.04
CA ALA A 29 -10.66 0.92 -9.74
C ALA A 29 -10.66 -0.56 -9.26
N LEU A 30 -9.53 -1.05 -8.75
CA LEU A 30 -9.40 -2.40 -8.20
C LEU A 30 -9.68 -2.45 -6.69
N LEU A 31 -9.82 -1.30 -6.05
CA LEU A 31 -10.00 -1.14 -4.60
C LEU A 31 -11.29 -0.33 -4.33
N PRO A 32 -12.47 -0.84 -4.72
CA PRO A 32 -13.73 -0.09 -4.66
C PRO A 32 -14.07 0.38 -3.24
N THR A 33 -13.70 -0.39 -2.22
CA THR A 33 -13.88 -0.03 -0.81
C THR A 33 -13.08 1.23 -0.43
N LEU A 34 -11.85 1.37 -0.94
CA LEU A 34 -11.04 2.58 -0.73
C LEU A 34 -11.47 3.75 -1.61
N ALA A 35 -12.08 3.46 -2.77
CA ALA A 35 -12.65 4.49 -3.64
C ALA A 35 -13.89 5.13 -3.02
N ALA A 36 -14.73 4.36 -2.33
CA ALA A 36 -15.92 4.85 -1.65
C ALA A 36 -15.63 5.52 -0.29
N ALA A 37 -14.44 5.29 0.29
CA ALA A 37 -14.08 5.85 1.59
C ALA A 37 -13.96 7.38 1.57
N SER A 38 -14.45 8.04 2.62
CA SER A 38 -14.18 9.47 2.84
C SER A 38 -12.67 9.72 3.04
N ALA A 39 -12.25 10.98 2.95
CA ALA A 39 -10.85 11.33 3.23
C ALA A 39 -10.45 10.92 4.66
N GLU A 40 -11.29 11.22 5.65
CA GLU A 40 -11.05 10.85 7.05
C GLU A 40 -10.96 9.33 7.27
N GLN A 41 -11.86 8.57 6.64
CA GLN A 41 -11.84 7.10 6.69
C GLN A 41 -10.57 6.52 6.05
N PHE A 42 -10.05 7.15 5.00
CA PHE A 42 -8.85 6.73 4.30
C PHE A 42 -7.57 7.11 5.07
N ASP A 43 -7.53 8.30 5.67
CA ASP A 43 -6.33 8.78 6.36
C ASP A 43 -6.12 8.05 7.70
N ASN A 44 -7.20 7.53 8.30
CA ASN A 44 -7.14 6.76 9.54
C ASN A 44 -6.87 5.27 9.30
N TYR A 45 -5.60 4.91 9.11
CA TYR A 45 -5.16 3.52 8.92
C TYR A 45 -4.07 3.08 9.90
N ARG A 46 -3.92 1.77 10.03
CA ARG A 46 -2.83 1.11 10.75
C ARG A 46 -1.97 0.33 9.76
N ALA A 47 -0.66 0.53 9.84
CA ALA A 47 0.31 -0.15 9.01
C ALA A 47 1.17 -1.10 9.86
N CYS A 48 1.34 -2.34 9.40
CA CYS A 48 2.24 -3.31 10.01
C CYS A 48 2.98 -4.08 8.92
N SER A 49 4.29 -3.84 8.78
CA SER A 49 5.20 -4.47 7.80
C SER A 49 4.68 -4.49 6.36
N ARG A 50 3.75 -5.39 6.03
CA ARG A 50 3.20 -5.65 4.69
C ARG A 50 1.68 -5.53 4.60
N ARG A 51 1.04 -5.15 5.70
CA ARG A 51 -0.42 -5.01 5.80
C ARG A 51 -0.76 -3.58 6.17
N ILE A 52 -1.73 -3.02 5.47
CA ILE A 52 -2.43 -1.80 5.86
C ILE A 52 -3.86 -2.19 6.19
N HIS A 53 -4.37 -1.75 7.32
CA HIS A 53 -5.75 -1.96 7.73
C HIS A 53 -6.42 -0.63 8.02
N TRP A 54 -7.62 -0.45 7.48
CA TRP A 54 -8.50 0.67 7.80
C TRP A 54 -9.67 0.15 8.62
N ASP A 55 -9.68 0.48 9.92
CA ASP A 55 -10.65 -0.03 10.88
C ASP A 55 -12.09 0.42 10.52
N GLN A 56 -12.26 1.69 10.13
CA GLN A 56 -13.58 2.29 9.88
C GLN A 56 -14.31 1.74 8.65
N ILE A 57 -13.58 1.17 7.69
CA ILE A 57 -14.14 0.57 6.45
C ILE A 57 -13.98 -0.95 6.43
N GLY A 58 -13.38 -1.55 7.46
CA GLY A 58 -13.18 -3.01 7.55
C GLY A 58 -12.29 -3.57 6.45
N PHE A 59 -11.43 -2.76 5.82
CA PHE A 59 -10.64 -3.17 4.67
C PHE A 59 -9.17 -3.41 5.03
N SER A 60 -8.57 -4.47 4.49
CA SER A 60 -7.14 -4.75 4.64
C SER A 60 -6.49 -4.91 3.28
N LEU A 61 -5.37 -4.22 3.07
CA LEU A 61 -4.52 -4.40 1.91
C LEU A 61 -3.24 -5.13 2.34
N LEU A 62 -3.01 -6.30 1.75
CA LEU A 62 -1.78 -7.06 1.90
C LEU A 62 -0.98 -6.93 0.60
N PHE A 63 0.32 -6.66 0.71
CA PHE A 63 1.20 -6.56 -0.45
C PHE A 63 2.47 -7.39 -0.27
N ALA A 64 3.02 -7.85 -1.38
CA ALA A 64 4.25 -8.61 -1.39
C ALA A 64 5.45 -7.71 -1.04
N ALA A 65 6.47 -8.27 -0.38
CA ALA A 65 7.74 -7.56 -0.28
C ALA A 65 8.33 -7.41 -1.68
N LEU A 66 8.69 -6.17 -2.04
CA LEU A 66 9.54 -5.97 -3.20
C LEU A 66 10.88 -6.70 -2.96
N PRO A 67 11.42 -7.40 -3.97
CA PRO A 67 12.77 -7.91 -3.88
C PRO A 67 13.71 -6.74 -3.60
N ARG A 68 14.66 -6.92 -2.66
CA ARG A 68 15.71 -5.92 -2.44
C ARG A 68 16.35 -5.64 -3.80
N GLN A 69 16.36 -4.39 -4.25
CA GLN A 69 17.17 -4.01 -5.40
C GLN A 69 18.61 -4.48 -5.14
N GLY A 70 19.05 -5.46 -5.95
CA GLY A 70 20.31 -6.18 -5.76
C GLY A 70 20.22 -7.70 -5.81
N GLN A 71 19.03 -8.31 -5.66
CA GLN A 71 18.90 -9.76 -5.86
C GLN A 71 18.56 -10.05 -7.32
N ALA A 72 19.60 -10.23 -8.13
CA ALA A 72 19.47 -10.83 -9.46
C ALA A 72 18.72 -12.17 -9.32
N SER A 73 17.65 -12.36 -10.10
CA SER A 73 17.04 -13.67 -10.28
C SER A 73 18.14 -14.61 -10.80
N PRO A 74 18.39 -15.77 -10.18
CA PRO A 74 19.20 -16.78 -10.84
C PRO A 74 18.42 -17.19 -12.10
N GLY A 75 19.00 -16.92 -13.26
CA GLY A 75 18.48 -17.44 -14.52
C GLY A 75 18.39 -18.95 -14.44
N TRP A 76 17.24 -19.49 -14.79
CA TRP A 76 17.08 -20.89 -15.14
C TRP A 76 17.38 -21.08 -16.61
#